data_AF-A0A7R9PCQ2-F1
#
_entry.id   AF-A0A7R9PCQ2-F1
#
_cell.length_a   1.000
_cell.length_b   1.000
_cell.length_c   1.000
_cell.angle_alpha   90.00
_cell.angle_beta   90.00
_cell.angle_gamma   90.00
#
_symmetry.space_group_name_H-M   'P 1'
#
loop_
_entity.id
_entity.type
_entity.pdbx_description
1 polymer ?
#
loop_
_entity_poly.entity_id
_entity_poly.type
_entity_poly.pdbx_seq_one_letter_code
_entity_poly.pdbx_strand_id
1 'polypeptide(L)'
;EEVDFIVVGGGSGGSVVASRLSEVAHWQVALIEAGGPEPTENQVPAMYLNHHGPSNINWDFKLDPQTSACLGYKGGCCHWPRGET
;
A
#
# COMPACT_ATOMS: atom_id res chain seq x y z
N GLU A 1 5.66 -12.19 20.75
CA GLU A 1 4.99 -11.42 21.82
C GLU A 1 3.48 -11.58 21.62
N GLU A 2 2.70 -11.43 22.68
CA GLU A 2 1.24 -11.56 22.65
C GLU A 2 0.62 -10.15 22.62
N VAL A 3 -0.41 -9.95 21.81
CA VAL A 3 -1.11 -8.67 21.64
C VAL A 3 -2.61 -8.92 21.56
N ASP A 4 -3.43 -7.94 21.93
CA ASP A 4 -4.89 -8.04 21.85
C ASP A 4 -5.38 -7.97 20.40
N PHE A 5 -4.71 -7.17 19.56
CA PHE A 5 -5.06 -6.98 18.16
C PHE A 5 -3.82 -6.96 17.26
N ILE A 6 -3.94 -7.60 16.10
CA ILE A 6 -2.98 -7.49 15.00
C ILE A 6 -3.70 -6.85 13.81
N VAL A 7 -3.21 -5.69 13.39
CA VAL A 7 -3.63 -5.03 12.16
C VAL A 7 -2.60 -5.35 11.08
N VAL A 8 -3.05 -5.92 9.96
CA VAL A 8 -2.19 -6.28 8.82
C VAL A 8 -2.41 -5.27 7.70
N GLY A 9 -1.39 -4.47 7.41
CA GLY A 9 -1.38 -3.39 6.43
C GLY A 9 -1.68 -2.02 7.05
N GLY A 10 -0.68 -1.15 7.11
CA GLY A 10 -0.70 0.26 7.52
C GLY A 10 -1.19 1.23 6.45
N GLY A 11 -1.93 0.77 5.44
CA GLY A 11 -2.58 1.65 4.47
C GLY A 11 -3.68 2.55 5.10
N SER A 12 -4.40 3.29 4.26
CA SER A 12 -5.42 4.27 4.68
C SER A 12 -6.44 3.74 5.71
N GLY A 13 -6.89 2.50 5.56
CA GLY A 13 -7.80 1.87 6.51
C GLY A 13 -7.10 1.36 7.78
N GLY A 14 -6.01 0.61 7.61
CA GLY A 14 -5.34 -0.04 8.75
C GLY A 14 -4.64 0.93 9.69
N SER A 15 -4.05 2.02 9.17
CA SER A 15 -3.49 3.09 10.01
C SER A 15 -4.55 3.74 10.92
N VAL A 16 -5.76 3.98 10.38
CA VAL A 16 -6.87 4.53 11.17
C VAL A 16 -7.35 3.53 12.22
N VAL A 17 -7.52 2.27 11.84
CA VAL A 17 -7.95 1.20 12.78
C VAL A 17 -6.94 1.01 13.90
N ALA A 18 -5.65 0.89 13.58
CA ALA A 18 -4.58 0.73 14.56
C ALA A 18 -4.52 1.93 15.52
N SER A 19 -4.66 3.15 14.99
CA SER A 19 -4.69 4.38 15.80
C SER A 19 -5.87 4.38 16.77
N ARG A 20 -7.10 4.06 16.32
CA ARG A 20 -8.29 4.05 17.19
C ARG A 20 -8.26 2.96 18.24
N LEU A 21 -7.78 1.77 17.90
CA LEU A 21 -7.61 0.70 18.88
C LEU A 21 -6.58 1.10 19.95
N SER A 22 -5.49 1.76 19.55
CA SER A 22 -4.43 2.18 20.46
C SER A 22 -4.81 3.34 21.40
N GLU A 23 -5.95 4.02 21.18
CA GLU A 23 -6.46 5.03 22.13
C GLU A 23 -6.90 4.41 23.46
N VAL A 24 -7.18 3.10 23.49
CA VAL A 24 -7.54 2.36 24.69
C VAL A 24 -6.28 1.85 25.38
N ALA A 25 -5.89 2.52 26.47
CA ALA A 25 -4.58 2.35 27.12
C ALA A 25 -4.23 0.92 27.60
N HIS A 26 -5.20 0.02 27.74
CA HIS A 26 -4.96 -1.36 28.18
C HIS A 26 -4.87 -2.37 27.03
N TRP A 27 -5.13 -1.96 25.78
CA TRP A 27 -4.93 -2.83 24.62
C TRP A 27 -3.52 -2.69 24.07
N GLN A 28 -2.89 -3.83 23.81
CA GLN A 28 -1.68 -3.92 22.99
C GLN A 28 -2.08 -4.19 21.53
N VAL A 29 -1.64 -3.30 20.64
CA VAL A 29 -1.96 -3.36 19.21
C VAL A 29 -0.67 -3.47 18.43
N ALA A 30 -0.53 -4.52 17.64
CA ALA A 30 0.54 -4.64 16.66
C ALA A 30 0.04 -4.22 15.28
N LEU A 31 0.78 -3.36 14.60
CA LEU A 31 0.60 -3.07 13.18
C LEU A 31 1.76 -3.71 12.41
N ILE A 32 1.42 -4.54 11.42
CA ILE A 32 2.40 -5.15 10.51
C ILE A 32 2.18 -4.54 9.13
N GLU A 33 3.19 -3.85 8.62
CA GLU A 33 3.24 -3.31 7.27
C GLU A 33 4.38 -3.98 6.49
N ALA A 34 4.15 -4.26 5.21
CA ALA A 34 5.14 -4.89 4.35
C ALA A 34 6.17 -3.87 3.84
N GLY A 35 5.69 -2.64 3.60
CA GLY A 35 6.51 -1.51 3.20
C GLY A 35 7.47 -1.00 4.27
N GLY A 36 8.32 -0.06 3.85
CA GLY A 36 9.31 0.58 4.70
C GLY A 36 8.77 1.79 5.46
N PRO A 37 9.57 2.86 5.53
CA PRO A 37 9.06 4.20 5.79
C PRO A 37 8.73 4.91 4.47
N GLU A 38 7.72 5.78 4.52
CA GLU A 38 7.35 6.63 3.39
C GLU A 38 8.54 7.48 2.90
N PRO A 39 8.90 7.44 1.60
CA PRO A 39 9.93 8.31 1.04
C PRO A 39 9.49 9.78 0.99
N THR A 40 10.42 10.70 1.19
CA THR A 40 10.16 12.16 1.18
C THR A 40 9.51 12.65 -0.12
N GLU A 41 9.79 12.02 -1.25
CA GLU A 41 9.20 12.42 -2.54
C GLU A 41 7.66 12.27 -2.59
N ASN A 42 7.07 11.38 -1.78
CA ASN A 42 5.61 11.19 -1.71
C ASN A 42 4.88 12.41 -1.13
N GLN A 43 5.60 13.32 -0.47
CA GLN A 43 5.06 14.58 0.03
C GLN A 43 4.78 15.59 -1.09
N VAL A 44 5.29 15.36 -2.30
CA VAL A 44 5.02 16.19 -3.47
C VAL A 44 4.02 15.47 -4.38
N PRO A 45 2.76 15.92 -4.49
CA PRO A 45 1.71 15.17 -5.19
C PRO A 45 2.06 14.78 -6.62
N ALA A 46 2.80 15.62 -7.35
CA ALA A 46 3.20 15.34 -8.73
C ALA A 46 4.20 14.18 -8.88
N MET A 47 4.93 13.83 -7.80
CA MET A 47 5.94 12.75 -7.84
C MET A 47 5.32 11.37 -7.91
N TYR A 48 4.00 11.22 -7.69
CA TYR A 48 3.31 9.93 -7.79
C TYR A 48 3.54 9.23 -9.14
N LEU A 49 3.72 9.99 -10.22
CA LEU A 49 4.02 9.49 -11.56
C LEU A 49 5.30 8.63 -11.61
N ASN A 50 6.24 8.87 -10.71
CA ASN A 50 7.49 8.12 -10.63
C ASN A 50 7.30 6.71 -10.06
N HIS A 51 6.18 6.45 -9.37
CA HIS A 51 5.91 5.18 -8.67
C HIS A 51 4.85 4.33 -9.37
N HIS A 52 4.37 4.74 -10.55
CA HIS A 52 3.39 3.99 -11.34
C HIS A 52 3.91 2.65 -11.88
N GLY A 53 5.24 2.52 -12.02
CA GLY A 53 5.90 1.29 -12.44
C GLY A 53 6.46 0.47 -11.26
N PRO A 54 7.27 -0.54 -11.57
CA PRO A 54 7.99 -1.30 -10.56
C PRO A 54 8.84 -0.37 -9.69
N SER A 55 8.60 -0.36 -8.39
CA SER A 55 9.38 0.41 -7.43
C SER A 55 9.42 -0.31 -6.09
N ASN A 56 10.28 0.14 -5.17
CA ASN A 56 10.37 -0.39 -3.81
C ASN A 56 9.23 0.10 -2.89
N ILE A 57 8.27 0.86 -3.43
CA ILE A 57 7.12 1.36 -2.68
C ILE A 57 5.77 1.02 -3.33
N ASN A 58 5.79 0.12 -4.31
CA ASN A 58 4.63 -0.29 -5.07
C ASN A 58 4.65 -1.80 -5.26
N TRP A 59 3.59 -2.47 -4.86
CA TRP A 59 3.38 -3.90 -5.09
C TRP A 59 3.44 -4.28 -6.59
N ASP A 60 3.23 -3.32 -7.49
CA ASP A 60 3.27 -3.47 -8.96
C ASP A 60 2.46 -4.67 -9.46
N PHE A 61 1.21 -4.77 -9.00
CA PHE A 61 0.33 -5.83 -9.47
C PHE A 61 0.10 -5.72 -10.98
N LYS A 62 0.17 -6.86 -11.65
CA LYS A 62 -0.11 -6.99 -13.09
C LYS A 62 -1.41 -7.76 -13.25
N LEU A 63 -2.36 -7.14 -13.94
CA LEU A 63 -3.63 -7.77 -14.24
C LEU A 63 -3.51 -8.65 -15.48
N ASP A 64 -4.36 -9.67 -15.55
CA ASP A 64 -4.50 -10.49 -16.75
C ASP A 64 -4.96 -9.64 -17.95
N PRO A 65 -4.51 -9.98 -19.18
CA PRO A 65 -4.90 -9.24 -20.38
C PRO A 65 -6.42 -9.10 -20.53
N GLN A 66 -6.87 -7.90 -20.89
CA GLN A 66 -8.29 -7.61 -21.12
C GLN A 66 -8.54 -7.25 -22.59
N THR A 67 -9.73 -7.59 -23.10
CA THR A 67 -10.11 -7.28 -24.49
C THR A 67 -10.53 -5.83 -24.70
N SER A 68 -10.89 -5.11 -23.63
CA SER A 68 -11.44 -3.75 -23.69
C SER A 68 -10.65 -2.71 -22.89
N ALA A 69 -9.52 -3.07 -22.28
CA ALA A 69 -8.71 -2.18 -21.45
C ALA A 69 -7.22 -2.40 -21.69
N CYS A 70 -6.41 -1.37 -21.42
CA CYS A 70 -4.95 -1.43 -21.47
C CYS A 70 -4.37 -1.94 -22.81
N LEU A 71 -5.10 -1.73 -23.92
CA LEU A 71 -4.71 -2.16 -25.27
C LEU A 71 -3.41 -1.49 -25.77
N GLY A 72 -2.99 -0.39 -25.15
CA GLY A 72 -1.72 0.29 -25.42
C GLY A 72 -0.50 -0.31 -24.69
N TYR A 73 -0.72 -1.22 -23.73
CA TYR A 73 0.37 -1.88 -22.99
C TYR A 73 0.83 -3.15 -23.73
N LYS A 74 2.13 -3.43 -23.67
CA LYS A 74 2.71 -4.64 -24.25
C LYS A 74 2.11 -5.87 -23.56
N GLY A 75 1.42 -6.71 -24.32
CA GLY A 75 0.72 -7.89 -23.78
C GLY A 75 -0.71 -7.61 -23.28
N GLY A 76 -1.22 -6.37 -23.39
CA GLY A 76 -2.58 -6.01 -22.98
C GLY A 76 -2.82 -6.04 -21.46
N CYS A 77 -1.76 -6.15 -20.66
CA CYS A 77 -1.81 -6.19 -19.20
C CYS A 77 -1.83 -4.79 -18.61
N CYS A 78 -2.79 -4.51 -17.74
CA CYS A 78 -2.78 -3.29 -16.94
C CYS A 78 -1.77 -3.40 -15.78
N HIS A 79 -1.04 -2.31 -15.52
CA HIS A 79 -0.39 -2.10 -14.23
C HIS A 79 -1.40 -1.55 -13.24
N TRP A 80 -1.46 -2.16 -12.05
CA TRP A 80 -2.36 -1.73 -10.99
C TRP A 80 -1.55 -1.38 -9.74
N PRO A 81 -1.10 -0.12 -9.63
CA PRO A 81 -0.23 0.28 -8.54
C PRO A 81 -0.97 0.20 -7.20
N ARG A 82 -0.30 -0.34 -6.20
CA ARG A 82 -0.75 -0.37 -4.81
C ARG A 82 0.44 -0.03 -3.92
N GLY A 83 0.29 0.96 -3.06
CA GLY A 83 1.36 1.36 -2.14
C GLY A 83 1.85 0.21 -1.27
N GLU A 84 3.17 0.12 -1.14
CA GLU A 84 3.94 -0.78 -0.28
C GLU A 84 4.97 0.09 0.45
N THR A 85 4.47 1.00 1.30
CA THR A 85 5.29 2.02 1.95
C THR A 85 5.38 1.82 3.42
#